data_AF-A0A955RM57-F1
#
_entry.id   AF-A0A955RM57-F1
#
_cell.length_a   1.000
_cell.length_b   1.000
_cell.length_c   1.000
_cell.angle_alpha   90.00
_cell.angle_beta   90.00
_cell.angle_gamma   90.00
#
_symmetry.space_group_name_H-M   'P 1'
#
loop_
_entity.id
_entity.type
_entity.pdbx_description
1 polymer ?
#
loop_
_entity_poly.entity_id
_entity_poly.type
_entity_poly.pdbx_seq_one_letter_code
_entity_poly.pdbx_strand_id
1 'polypeptide(L)'
;MNSLPPQQRAAVHHTDTYDYPNAPFEPGERFPECVHLPYEQDIRQGNVVYAHVRESLELLGLDAEHRGTPEWNPFKDLVRPGQHTTIKPNLVRAVHPLGE
;
A
#
# COMPACT_ATOMS: atom_id res chain seq x y z
N MET A 1 18.09 28.83 7.37
CA MET A 1 16.69 28.51 7.72
C MET A 1 16.60 27.01 7.89
N ASN A 2 16.57 26.52 9.12
CA ASN A 2 16.39 25.09 9.38
C ASN A 2 14.93 24.75 9.10
N SER A 3 14.65 24.18 7.94
CA SER A 3 13.37 23.52 7.70
C SER A 3 13.21 22.44 8.76
N LEU A 4 12.10 22.47 9.50
CA LEU A 4 11.70 21.36 10.34
C LEU A 4 11.73 20.07 9.49
N PRO A 5 12.23 18.94 10.03
CA PRO A 5 12.18 17.68 9.29
C PRO A 5 10.73 17.44 8.86
N PRO A 6 10.50 16.93 7.64
CA PRO A 6 9.15 16.65 7.17
C PRO A 6 8.44 15.79 8.21
N GLN A 7 7.23 16.19 8.60
CA GLN A 7 6.42 15.44 9.56
C GLN A 7 6.21 14.02 9.03
N GLN A 8 6.81 13.06 9.72
CA GLN A 8 6.60 11.65 9.42
C GLN A 8 5.22 11.25 9.92
N ARG A 9 4.38 10.77 9.00
CA ARG A 9 3.08 10.16 9.32
C ARG A 9 3.27 8.66 9.34
N ALA A 10 2.79 8.01 10.40
CA ALA A 10 2.80 6.56 10.54
C ALA A 10 1.39 6.11 10.92
N ALA A 11 0.99 4.95 10.40
CA ALA A 11 -0.22 4.25 10.79
C ALA A 11 0.15 2.82 11.19
N VAL A 12 -0.57 2.27 12.16
CA VAL A 12 -0.40 0.90 12.61
C VAL A 12 -1.77 0.26 12.66
N HIS A 13 -1.94 -0.82 11.90
CA HIS A 13 -3.12 -1.68 11.97
C HIS A 13 -2.78 -2.95 12.76
N HIS A 14 -3.58 -3.25 13.78
CA HIS A 14 -3.43 -4.45 14.62
C HIS A 14 -4.52 -5.46 14.28
N THR A 15 -4.13 -6.73 14.10
CA THR A 15 -5.04 -7.84 13.79
C THR A 15 -4.54 -9.12 14.45
N ASP A 16 -5.47 -9.94 14.93
CA ASP A 16 -5.20 -11.31 15.40
C ASP A 16 -5.39 -12.35 14.28
N THR A 17 -5.86 -11.91 13.11
CA THR A 17 -6.10 -12.75 11.94
C THR A 17 -5.00 -12.49 10.92
N TYR A 18 -4.14 -13.48 10.70
CA TYR A 18 -3.07 -13.41 9.73
C TYR A 18 -2.82 -14.81 9.16
N ASP A 19 -2.74 -14.89 7.84
CA ASP A 19 -2.26 -16.08 7.14
C ASP A 19 -1.45 -15.64 5.92
N TYR A 20 -0.35 -16.32 5.66
CA TYR A 20 0.50 -15.97 4.53
C TYR A 20 -0.18 -16.47 3.24
N PRO A 21 -0.63 -15.58 2.35
CA PRO A 21 -1.38 -15.99 1.17
C PRO A 21 -0.50 -16.81 0.21
N ASN A 22 -1.12 -17.57 -0.67
CA ASN A 22 -0.43 -18.23 -1.78
C ASN A 22 -0.45 -17.34 -3.03
N ALA A 23 0.47 -17.58 -3.96
CA ALA A 23 0.43 -16.91 -5.26
C ALA A 23 -0.91 -17.25 -5.98
N PRO A 24 -1.54 -16.28 -6.67
CA PRO A 24 -1.00 -14.98 -7.09
C PRO A 24 -1.18 -13.82 -6.10
N PHE A 25 -1.52 -14.10 -4.84
CA PHE A 25 -1.74 -13.09 -3.78
C PHE A 25 -2.87 -12.10 -4.08
N GLU A 26 -3.91 -12.58 -4.77
CA GLU A 26 -5.12 -11.83 -5.08
C GLU A 26 -5.80 -11.29 -3.82
N PRO A 27 -6.61 -10.22 -3.92
CA PRO A 27 -7.46 -9.77 -2.82
C PRO A 27 -8.42 -10.88 -2.35
N GLY A 28 -8.63 -10.99 -1.03
CA GLY A 28 -9.57 -11.96 -0.45
C GLY A 28 -11.05 -11.63 -0.72
N GLU A 29 -11.34 -10.41 -1.15
CA GLU A 29 -12.66 -9.93 -1.53
C GLU A 29 -12.56 -8.93 -2.68
N ARG A 30 -13.70 -8.54 -3.26
CA ARG A 30 -13.74 -7.55 -4.34
C ARG A 30 -13.74 -6.14 -3.77
N PHE A 31 -12.62 -5.43 -3.92
CA PHE A 31 -12.55 -4.01 -3.60
C PHE A 31 -12.90 -3.14 -4.82
N PRO A 32 -13.58 -1.98 -4.65
CA PRO A 32 -14.01 -1.13 -5.75
C PRO A 32 -12.87 -0.70 -6.68
N GLU A 33 -11.73 -0.32 -6.13
CA GLU A 33 -10.56 0.16 -6.88
C GLU A 33 -9.93 -0.92 -7.78
N CYS A 34 -10.23 -2.19 -7.52
CA CYS A 34 -9.69 -3.29 -8.31
C CYS A 34 -10.31 -3.41 -9.71
N VAL A 35 -11.39 -2.69 -10.02
CA VAL A 35 -11.98 -2.65 -11.36
C VAL A 35 -11.01 -2.16 -12.44
N HIS A 36 -9.96 -1.44 -12.04
CA HIS A 36 -8.93 -0.92 -12.94
C HIS A 36 -7.78 -1.91 -13.19
N LEU A 37 -7.76 -3.06 -12.53
CA LEU A 37 -6.73 -4.08 -12.76
C LEU A 37 -6.93 -4.73 -14.14
N PRO A 38 -5.85 -4.97 -14.91
CA PRO A 38 -5.96 -5.51 -16.26
C PRO A 38 -6.19 -7.03 -16.30
N TYR A 39 -6.75 -7.61 -15.24
CA TYR A 39 -6.98 -9.05 -15.07
C TYR A 39 -8.16 -9.33 -14.14
N GLU A 40 -8.74 -10.52 -14.29
CA GLU A 40 -9.81 -10.99 -13.40
C GLU A 40 -9.24 -11.48 -12.07
N GLN A 41 -9.88 -11.07 -10.98
CA GLN A 41 -9.46 -11.42 -9.62
C GLN A 41 -10.09 -12.73 -9.16
N ASP A 42 -9.27 -13.60 -8.58
CA ASP A 42 -9.71 -14.82 -7.93
C ASP A 42 -9.78 -14.65 -6.40
N ILE A 43 -10.98 -14.33 -5.90
CA ILE A 43 -11.22 -14.13 -4.46
C ILE A 43 -11.25 -15.43 -3.64
N ARG A 44 -11.22 -16.61 -4.28
CA ARG A 44 -11.39 -17.90 -3.58
C ARG A 44 -10.26 -18.21 -2.60
N GLN A 45 -9.09 -17.60 -2.79
CA GLN A 45 -7.93 -17.83 -1.91
C GLN A 45 -8.08 -17.16 -0.53
N GLY A 46 -9.00 -16.21 -0.34
CA GLY A 46 -9.29 -15.63 0.98
C GLY A 46 -8.11 -14.89 1.61
N ASN A 47 -7.37 -14.10 0.84
CA ASN A 47 -6.22 -13.32 1.32
C ASN A 47 -6.64 -12.18 2.26
N VAL A 48 -6.70 -12.48 3.56
CA VAL A 48 -7.01 -11.51 4.63
C VAL A 48 -5.94 -10.42 4.78
N VAL A 49 -4.69 -10.74 4.46
CA VAL A 49 -3.55 -9.80 4.58
C VAL A 49 -3.72 -8.62 3.63
N TYR A 50 -4.30 -8.82 2.43
CA TYR A 50 -4.57 -7.74 1.50
C TYR A 50 -5.46 -6.65 2.14
N ALA A 51 -6.54 -7.05 2.82
CA ALA A 51 -7.44 -6.13 3.49
C ALA A 51 -6.73 -5.34 4.61
N HIS A 52 -5.83 -6.00 5.36
CA HIS A 52 -5.05 -5.35 6.42
C HIS A 52 -4.02 -4.35 5.89
N VAL A 53 -3.38 -4.65 4.76
CA VAL A 53 -2.50 -3.69 4.07
C VAL A 53 -3.32 -2.51 3.56
N ARG A 54 -4.47 -2.77 2.95
CA ARG A 54 -5.42 -1.75 2.48
C ARG A 54 -5.84 -0.80 3.61
N GLU A 55 -6.24 -1.34 4.75
CA GLU A 55 -6.65 -0.58 5.94
C GLU A 55 -5.51 0.29 6.49
N SER A 56 -4.28 -0.20 6.47
CA SER A 56 -3.11 0.59 6.86
C SER A 56 -2.90 1.81 5.95
N LEU A 57 -3.16 1.68 4.64
CA LEU A 57 -3.09 2.79 3.69
C LEU A 57 -4.22 3.80 3.90
N GLU A 58 -5.42 3.32 4.24
CA GLU A 58 -6.54 4.20 4.61
C GLU A 58 -6.27 4.97 5.91
N LEU A 59 -5.68 4.33 6.92
CA LEU A 59 -5.30 4.97 8.18
C LEU A 59 -4.24 6.06 7.99
N LEU A 60 -3.37 5.91 6.99
CA LEU A 60 -2.44 6.98 6.57
C LEU A 60 -3.17 8.16 5.89
N GLY A 61 -4.48 8.06 5.63
CA GLY A 61 -5.28 9.09 4.99
C GLY A 61 -4.85 9.38 3.55
N LEU A 62 -4.31 8.37 2.86
CA LEU A 62 -3.88 8.49 1.48
C LEU A 62 -5.10 8.46 0.56
N ASP A 63 -5.22 9.49 -0.28
CA ASP A 63 -6.35 9.67 -1.20
C ASP A 63 -7.74 9.54 -0.53
N ALA A 64 -7.88 10.14 0.66
CA ALA A 64 -9.08 10.01 1.49
C ALA A 64 -10.39 10.42 0.78
N GLU A 65 -10.32 11.31 -0.21
CA GLU A 65 -11.47 11.81 -0.99
C GLU A 65 -12.13 10.73 -1.85
N HIS A 66 -11.36 9.74 -2.32
CA HIS A 66 -11.85 8.66 -3.16
C HIS A 66 -11.98 7.34 -2.41
N ARG A 67 -11.74 7.32 -1.09
CA ARG A 67 -11.76 6.09 -0.29
C ARG A 67 -13.07 5.31 -0.50
N GLY A 68 -12.94 4.03 -0.85
CA GLY A 68 -14.08 3.14 -1.07
C GLY A 68 -14.77 3.32 -2.43
N THR A 69 -14.19 4.10 -3.34
CA THR A 69 -14.66 4.23 -4.72
C THR A 69 -13.67 3.55 -5.68
N PRO A 70 -14.10 3.25 -6.93
CA PRO A 70 -13.19 2.78 -7.97
C PRO A 70 -11.96 3.67 -8.18
N GLU A 71 -12.10 4.98 -7.96
CA GLU A 71 -11.06 5.97 -8.20
C GLU A 71 -9.99 6.02 -7.11
N TRP A 72 -10.15 5.26 -6.01
CA TRP A 72 -9.18 5.28 -4.92
C TRP A 72 -7.80 4.77 -5.37
N ASN A 73 -6.79 5.61 -5.22
CA ASN A 73 -5.40 5.28 -5.47
C ASN A 73 -4.52 5.82 -4.33
N PRO A 74 -4.14 4.98 -3.35
CA PRO A 74 -3.37 5.42 -2.18
C PRO A 74 -1.95 5.94 -2.54
N PHE A 75 -1.48 5.71 -3.76
CA PHE A 75 -0.15 6.15 -4.20
C PHE A 75 -0.21 7.37 -5.14
N LYS A 76 -1.39 7.92 -5.46
CA LYS A 76 -1.53 9.00 -6.46
C LYS A 76 -0.73 10.26 -6.12
N ASP A 77 -0.62 10.56 -4.83
CA ASP A 77 0.10 11.76 -4.34
C ASP A 77 1.61 11.50 -4.18
N LEU A 78 2.01 10.22 -4.16
CA LEU A 78 3.39 9.77 -4.01
C LEU A 78 4.08 9.56 -5.37
N VAL A 79 3.33 9.10 -6.37
CA VAL A 79 3.82 8.80 -7.72
C VAL A 79 2.95 9.50 -8.75
N ARG A 80 3.54 10.47 -9.45
CA ARG A 80 2.90 11.26 -10.52
C ARG A 80 3.26 10.75 -11.91
N PRO A 81 2.42 10.98 -12.93
CA PRO A 81 2.75 10.66 -14.32
C PRO A 81 4.11 11.23 -14.73
N GLY A 82 4.93 10.40 -15.37
CA GLY A 82 6.30 10.75 -15.78
C GLY A 82 7.38 10.51 -14.72
N GLN A 83 7.02 10.18 -13.47
CA GLN A 83 7.98 9.73 -12.47
C GLN A 83 8.34 8.26 -12.64
N HIS A 84 9.59 7.91 -12.31
CA HIS A 84 10.05 6.52 -12.27
C HIS A 84 10.04 6.03 -10.83
N THR A 85 9.31 4.94 -10.58
CA THR A 85 9.25 4.28 -9.28
C THR A 85 10.01 2.96 -9.34
N THR A 86 10.92 2.72 -8.39
CA THR A 86 11.60 1.44 -8.25
C THR A 86 10.88 0.61 -7.20
N ILE A 87 10.33 -0.54 -7.61
CA ILE A 87 9.81 -1.54 -6.68
C ILE A 87 10.94 -2.53 -6.39
N LYS A 88 11.42 -2.55 -5.14
CA LYS A 88 12.45 -3.49 -4.70
C LYS A 88 12.00 -4.15 -3.38
N PRO A 89 11.72 -5.47 -3.38
CA PRO A 89 11.19 -6.18 -2.20
C PRO A 89 12.17 -6.20 -1.02
N ASN A 90 13.43 -5.85 -1.24
CA ASN A 90 14.40 -5.63 -0.17
C ASN A 90 15.40 -4.53 -0.57
N LEU A 91 15.02 -3.26 -0.41
CA LEU A 91 15.90 -2.12 -0.69
C LEU A 91 16.94 -1.97 0.44
N VAL A 92 18.01 -2.74 0.35
CA VAL A 92 19.17 -2.60 1.23
C VAL A 92 20.06 -1.48 0.72
N ARG A 93 20.39 -0.51 1.59
CA ARG A 93 21.47 0.46 1.35
C ARG A 93 22.79 -0.14 1.84
N ALA A 94 23.85 0.03 1.07
CA ALA A 94 25.20 -0.43 1.44
C ALA A 94 25.77 0.33 2.65
N VAL A 95 25.18 1.49 2.99
CA VAL A 95 25.61 2.34 4.10
C VAL A 95 24.46 2.56 5.07
N HIS A 96 24.77 2.51 6.36
CA HIS A 96 23.82 2.83 7.42
C HIS A 96 23.52 4.35 7.38
N PRO A 97 22.26 4.81 7.47
CA PRO A 97 21.95 6.25 7.41
C PRO A 97 22.54 7.06 8.58
N LEU A 98 23.01 6.40 9.64
CA LEU A 98 23.65 7.02 10.81
C LEU A 98 25.09 6.51 11.04
N GLY A 99 25.70 5.77 10.10
CA GLY A 99 27.09 5.33 10.19
C GLY A 99 27.97 6.16 9.25
N GLU A 100 29.19 6.49 9.68
CA GLU A 100 30.20 7.21 8.86
C GLU A 100 30.42 6.56 7.49
#